data_AF-A0A6L7IF87-F1
#
_entry.id   AF-A0A6L7IF87-F1
#
_cell.length_a   1.000
_cell.length_b   1.000
_cell.length_c   1.000
_cell.angle_alpha   90.00
_cell.angle_beta   90.00
_cell.angle_gamma   90.00
#
_symmetry.space_group_name_H-M   'P 1'
#
loop_
_entity.id
_entity.type
_entity.pdbx_description
1 polymer ?
#
loop_
_entity_poly.entity_id
_entity_poly.type
_entity_poly.pdbx_seq_one_letter_code
_entity_poly.pdbx_strand_id
1 'polypeptide(L)'
;MNKISFQDTHIYPGCLAIFNFRISLQSAIMLAVAEFSDGAVTNAEIEPLNAEEVVVYIDGYTTTKGTNISKKNWLLKYDNAQDIWKVVKKK
;
A
#
# COMPACT_ATOMS: atom_id res chain seq x y z
N MET A 1 8.47 -5.48 11.95
CA MET A 1 7.46 -4.45 11.61
C MET A 1 6.97 -4.74 10.21
N ASN A 2 5.66 -4.68 9.95
CA ASN A 2 5.11 -4.97 8.62
C ASN A 2 5.57 -3.90 7.62
N LYS A 3 5.76 -4.28 6.36
CA LYS A 3 6.19 -3.36 5.29
C LYS A 3 5.42 -3.63 4.01
N ILE A 4 4.94 -2.56 3.37
CA ILE A 4 4.42 -2.56 2.01
C ILE A 4 5.34 -1.73 1.11
N SER A 5 5.76 -2.28 -0.03
CA SER A 5 6.65 -1.59 -0.97
C SER A 5 5.88 -1.30 -2.27
N PHE A 6 5.83 -0.03 -2.67
CA PHE A 6 5.25 0.43 -3.93
C PHE A 6 6.36 0.61 -4.98
N GLN A 7 6.09 0.18 -6.21
CA GLN A 7 7.05 0.29 -7.32
C GLN A 7 7.11 1.68 -7.96
N ASP A 8 6.33 2.64 -7.47
CA ASP A 8 6.27 4.01 -7.95
C ASP A 8 6.52 5.00 -6.81
N THR A 9 6.74 6.27 -7.16
CA THR A 9 6.85 7.39 -6.20
C THR A 9 5.49 7.95 -5.79
N HIS A 10 4.43 7.59 -6.52
CA HIS A 10 3.06 8.02 -6.32
C HIS A 10 2.15 6.81 -6.47
N ILE A 11 1.06 6.77 -5.70
CA ILE A 11 0.08 5.70 -5.80
C ILE A 11 -1.04 6.12 -6.74
N TYR A 12 -1.39 5.24 -7.67
CA TYR A 12 -2.46 5.42 -8.67
C TYR A 12 -2.99 4.05 -9.12
N PRO A 13 -4.18 3.96 -9.74
CA PRO A 13 -4.69 2.71 -10.32
C PRO A 13 -3.70 2.09 -11.29
N GLY A 14 -3.30 0.84 -11.05
CA GLY A 14 -2.28 0.15 -11.82
C GLY A 14 -0.95 -0.03 -11.11
N CYS A 15 -0.65 0.82 -10.12
CA CYS A 15 0.57 0.72 -9.31
C CYS A 15 0.64 -0.64 -8.60
N LEU A 16 1.83 -1.23 -8.60
CA LEU A 16 2.09 -2.53 -7.98
C LEU A 16 2.62 -2.35 -6.56
N ALA A 17 2.19 -3.25 -5.68
CA ALA A 17 2.61 -3.28 -4.29
C ALA A 17 3.03 -4.69 -3.86
N ILE A 18 4.00 -4.76 -2.95
CA ILE A 18 4.49 -6.00 -2.35
C ILE A 18 4.32 -5.91 -0.83
N PHE A 19 3.61 -6.86 -0.25
CA PHE A 19 3.48 -7.00 1.20
C PHE A 19 4.58 -7.94 1.70
N ASN A 20 5.52 -7.43 2.50
CA ASN A 20 6.62 -8.22 3.06
C ASN A 20 6.22 -8.93 4.37
N PHE A 21 4.95 -9.36 4.44
CA PHE A 21 4.34 -10.03 5.57
C PHE A 21 3.03 -10.65 5.10
N ARG A 22 2.48 -11.60 5.88
CA ARG A 22 1.19 -12.22 5.55
C ARG A 22 0.04 -11.34 6.03
N ILE A 23 -0.92 -11.08 5.14
CA ILE A 23 -2.16 -10.38 5.47
C ILE A 23 -3.04 -11.32 6.30
N SER A 24 -3.36 -10.92 7.52
CA SER A 24 -4.24 -11.67 8.43
C SER A 24 -5.66 -11.12 8.36
N LEU A 25 -6.63 -11.92 7.93
CA LEU A 25 -8.06 -11.54 7.92
C LEU A 25 -8.69 -11.46 9.31
N GLN A 26 -8.01 -11.95 10.35
CA GLN A 26 -8.50 -11.89 11.73
C GLN A 26 -8.20 -10.56 12.40
N SER A 27 -7.33 -9.74 11.80
CA SER A 27 -6.95 -8.44 12.32
C SER A 27 -7.79 -7.34 11.67
N ALA A 28 -8.41 -6.48 12.48
CA ALA A 28 -9.20 -5.36 11.96
C ALA A 28 -8.33 -4.34 11.21
N ILE A 29 -7.17 -3.99 11.76
CA ILE A 29 -6.18 -3.10 11.14
C ILE A 29 -4.78 -3.64 11.45
N MET A 30 -3.90 -3.65 10.46
CA MET A 30 -2.48 -3.95 10.60
C MET A 30 -1.64 -2.71 10.31
N LEU A 31 -0.77 -2.33 11.25
CA LEU A 31 0.16 -1.23 11.04
C LEU A 31 1.36 -1.69 10.22
N ALA A 32 1.81 -0.84 9.30
CA ALA A 32 2.96 -1.09 8.45
C ALA A 32 3.72 0.22 8.11
N VAL A 33 4.90 0.06 7.52
CA VAL A 33 5.60 1.13 6.82
C VAL A 33 5.38 0.97 5.32
N ALA A 34 4.99 2.04 4.64
CA ALA A 34 5.00 2.12 3.19
C ALA A 34 6.35 2.67 2.71
N GLU A 35 6.96 1.99 1.75
CA GLU A 35 8.20 2.39 1.08
C GLU A 35 7.91 2.59 -0.41
N PHE A 36 8.40 3.69 -0.98
CA PHE A 36 8.23 4.04 -2.39
C PHE A 36 9.51 3.79 -3.20
N SER A 37 9.39 3.71 -4.52
CA SER A 37 10.53 3.43 -5.42
C SER A 37 11.71 4.42 -5.34
N ASP A 38 11.46 5.65 -4.85
CA ASP A 38 12.49 6.65 -4.62
C ASP A 38 13.09 6.60 -3.21
N GLY A 39 12.68 5.65 -2.38
CA GLY A 39 13.11 5.50 -1.00
C GLY A 39 12.34 6.36 0.00
N ALA A 40 11.32 7.12 -0.42
CA ALA A 40 10.44 7.78 0.53
C ALA A 40 9.71 6.74 1.39
N VAL A 41 9.52 7.04 2.68
CA VAL A 41 8.85 6.16 3.63
C VAL A 41 7.80 6.91 4.41
N THR A 42 6.69 6.23 4.73
CA THR A 42 5.62 6.78 5.58
C THR A 42 4.86 5.67 6.28
N ASN A 43 4.02 6.03 7.24
CA ASN A 43 3.17 5.07 7.93
C ASN A 43 2.03 4.61 7.03
N ALA A 44 1.65 3.36 7.22
CA ALA A 44 0.51 2.76 6.56
C ALA A 44 -0.34 1.97 7.53
N GLU A 45 -1.65 1.99 7.30
CA GLU A 45 -2.61 1.11 7.96
C GLU A 45 -3.26 0.23 6.90
N ILE A 46 -3.40 -1.05 7.21
CA ILE A 46 -3.86 -2.07 6.27
C ILE A 46 -5.11 -2.70 6.86
N GLU A 47 -6.24 -2.46 6.21
CA GLU A 47 -7.56 -2.98 6.56
C GLU A 47 -7.90 -4.12 5.58
N PRO A 48 -7.81 -5.39 6.01
CA PRO A 48 -8.19 -6.51 5.17
C PRO A 48 -9.71 -6.54 4.97
N LEU A 49 -10.17 -6.63 3.73
CA LEU A 49 -11.60 -6.75 3.42
C LEU A 49 -11.99 -8.22 3.19
N ASN A 50 -11.13 -8.95 2.46
CA ASN A 50 -11.24 -10.38 2.21
C ASN A 50 -9.88 -10.93 1.74
N ALA A 51 -9.84 -12.20 1.32
CA ALA A 51 -8.59 -12.87 0.92
C ALA A 51 -7.86 -12.19 -0.26
N GLU A 52 -8.57 -11.43 -1.09
CA GLU A 52 -8.03 -10.84 -2.32
C GLU A 52 -8.12 -9.32 -2.34
N GLU A 53 -8.66 -8.69 -1.30
CA GLU A 53 -8.89 -7.25 -1.26
C GLU A 53 -8.48 -6.65 0.08
N VAL A 54 -7.73 -5.55 0.01
CA VAL A 54 -7.35 -4.76 1.17
C VAL A 54 -7.48 -3.28 0.89
N VAL A 55 -7.76 -2.50 1.93
CA VAL A 55 -7.58 -1.05 1.89
C VAL A 55 -6.26 -0.71 2.56
N VAL A 56 -5.46 0.11 1.89
CA VAL A 56 -4.25 0.67 2.48
C VAL A 56 -4.45 2.17 2.67
N TYR A 57 -4.37 2.62 3.91
CA TYR A 57 -4.32 4.03 4.28
C TYR A 57 -2.86 4.43 4.35
N ILE A 58 -2.48 5.48 3.63
CA ILE A 58 -1.11 5.95 3.49
C ILE A 58 -1.08 7.37 4.02
N ASP A 59 -0.29 7.61 5.06
CA ASP A 59 -0.08 8.95 5.58
C ASP A 59 0.60 9.86 4.55
N GLY A 60 0.52 11.18 4.78
CA GLY A 60 1.20 12.12 3.91
C GLY A 60 2.72 11.88 3.91
N TYR A 61 3.36 12.15 2.78
CA TYR A 61 4.82 12.01 2.64
C TYR A 61 5.38 12.99 1.63
N THR A 62 6.66 13.25 1.74
CA THR A 62 7.41 14.06 0.77
C THR A 62 8.31 13.11 -0.01
N THR A 63 8.17 13.12 -1.34
CA THR A 63 9.09 12.39 -2.23
C THR A 63 10.50 12.95 -2.07
N THR A 64 11.52 12.18 -2.47
CA THR A 64 12.92 12.64 -2.46
C THR A 64 13.16 13.87 -3.34
N LYS A 65 12.30 14.11 -4.33
CA LYS A 65 12.31 15.31 -5.17
C LYS A 65 11.58 16.52 -4.56
N GLY A 66 11.07 16.40 -3.33
CA GLY A 66 10.44 17.49 -2.59
C GLY A 66 8.93 17.67 -2.84
N THR A 67 8.30 16.80 -3.65
CA THR A 67 6.84 16.86 -3.86
C THR A 67 6.11 16.34 -2.61
N ASN A 68 5.22 17.17 -2.06
CA ASN A 68 4.35 16.81 -0.94
C ASN A 68 3.11 16.07 -1.41
N ILE A 69 2.87 14.89 -0.85
CA ILE A 69 1.72 14.04 -1.11
C ILE A 69 0.86 14.01 0.14
N SER A 70 -0.41 14.38 -0.01
CA SER A 70 -1.38 14.31 1.09
C SER A 70 -1.76 12.86 1.40
N LYS A 71 -2.17 12.62 2.65
CA LYS A 71 -2.74 11.34 3.10
C LYS A 71 -3.87 10.88 2.16
N LYS A 72 -3.84 9.60 1.77
CA LYS A 72 -4.83 8.97 0.87
C LYS A 72 -5.01 7.50 1.26
N ASN A 73 -6.07 6.90 0.77
CA ASN A 73 -6.38 5.49 0.92
C ASN A 73 -6.64 4.85 -0.45
N TRP A 74 -6.33 3.57 -0.55
CA TRP A 74 -6.35 2.85 -1.83
C TRP A 74 -6.90 1.45 -1.63
N LEU A 75 -7.78 1.01 -2.54
CA LEU A 75 -8.17 -0.38 -2.67
C LEU A 75 -7.12 -1.10 -3.51
N LEU A 76 -6.53 -2.14 -2.95
CA LEU A 76 -5.66 -3.06 -3.66
C LEU A 76 -6.37 -4.40 -3.83
N LYS A 77 -6.16 -5.03 -4.99
CA LYS A 77 -6.59 -6.39 -5.27
C LYS A 77 -5.39 -7.30 -5.49
N TYR A 78 -5.45 -8.50 -4.97
CA TYR A 78 -4.49 -9.55 -5.25
C TYR A 78 -4.82 -10.20 -6.59
N ASP A 79 -3.84 -10.27 -7.47
CA ASP A 79 -3.89 -11.05 -8.69
C ASP A 79 -3.23 -12.40 -8.43
N ASN A 80 -4.05 -13.42 -8.19
CA ASN A 80 -3.57 -14.79 -7.94
C ASN A 80 -2.74 -15.37 -9.10
N ALA A 81 -2.99 -14.94 -10.35
CA ALA A 81 -2.29 -15.49 -11.50
C ALA A 81 -0.84 -14.99 -11.59
N GLN A 82 -0.59 -13.80 -11.04
CA GLN A 82 0.70 -13.13 -11.09
C GLN A 82 1.39 -13.05 -9.71
N ASP A 83 0.70 -13.44 -8.64
CA ASP A 83 1.17 -13.30 -7.25
C ASP A 83 1.57 -11.86 -6.90
N ILE A 84 0.74 -10.89 -7.30
CA ILE A 84 0.99 -9.45 -7.08
C ILE A 84 -0.23 -8.75 -6.51
N TRP A 85 0.01 -7.70 -5.72
CA TRP A 85 -1.04 -6.75 -5.35
C TRP A 85 -1.03 -5.56 -6.29
N LYS A 86 -2.21 -5.19 -6.78
CA LYS A 86 -2.39 -4.08 -7.70
C LYS A 86 -3.38 -3.07 -7.13
N VAL A 87 -3.01 -1.80 -7.16
CA VAL A 87 -3.90 -0.70 -6.80
C VAL A 87 -5.00 -0.60 -7.86
N VAL A 88 -6.26 -0.59 -7.42
CA VAL A 88 -7.41 -0.53 -8.32
C VAL A 88 -8.05 0.84 -8.34
N LYS A 89 -8.25 1.46 -7.17
CA LYS A 89 -8.87 2.78 -7.06
C LYS A 89 -8.59 3.43 -5.71
N LYS A 90 -8.77 4.75 -5.65
CA LYS A 90 -8.88 5.48 -4.39
C LYS A 90 -10.18 5.07 -3.67
N LYS A 91 -10.18 5.00 -2.34
CA LYS A 91 -11.36 4.64 -1.53
C LYS A 91 -12.00 5.85 -0.87
#